data_AF-A0A3N2NAP0-F1
#
_entry.id   AF-A0A3N2NAP0-F1
#
_cell.length_a   1.000
_cell.length_b   1.000
_cell.length_c   1.000
_cell.angle_alpha   90.00
_cell.angle_beta   90.00
_cell.angle_gamma   90.00
#
_symmetry.space_group_name_H-M   'P 1'
#
loop_
_entity.id
_entity.type
_entity.pdbx_description
1 polymer ?
#
loop_
_entity_poly.entity_id
_entity_poly.type
_entity_poly.pdbx_seq_one_letter_code
_entity_poly.pdbx_strand_id
1 'polypeptide(L)'
;MSTKNHTHETAIFDLWLNWVIAGGALSLPILLSVYIRPLLIPLISLALACGLLAYDRASLRSHTAVCPLILTIATRSLFYSAIIMIIISIIYARGVIWYLYDDETINTAIPFVTLLIVAPVVFLTTAWSHIRGKRYSACQRCVNNLGSISERGLLGKIFSQESRYQRYFMLGISGVLTIIAWGYYTYFYINVNINIPDRFFFGWIPVILYLISVFYLGARCFTLWAYYCQDNNTNNIRQGALTSIRILLISGDKFYLAREEKYNDTPDGYLYDTPATVTIDYRNELSLEKASGCLRDISRMDDKDFTLRFMYESREASGERNTFHYICCPDSTSTMEKSALRGHWYNLSQVERLLHNRELTPMLASEIHRLHTITMAWKTYDAEGRRLYKVKNYHPIFRLDGICDWDVDFNSPKWLDVARLNEDKRFFRLRKLWRSIYTVK
;
A
#
# COMPACT_ATOMS: atom_id res chain seq x y z
N MET A 1 27.10 0.46 -6.38
CA MET A 1 26.07 1.37 -6.94
C MET A 1 25.40 2.04 -5.76
N SER A 2 25.67 3.32 -5.54
CA SER A 2 25.36 4.03 -4.29
C SER A 2 23.85 4.04 -4.03
N THR A 3 23.39 3.29 -3.02
CA THR A 3 22.04 3.41 -2.47
C THR A 3 21.96 4.77 -1.81
N LYS A 4 21.39 5.77 -2.51
CA LYS A 4 21.07 7.06 -1.89
C LYS A 4 20.14 6.79 -0.71
N ASN A 5 20.64 6.98 0.50
CA ASN A 5 19.80 7.05 1.69
C ASN A 5 18.80 8.18 1.45
N HIS A 6 17.52 7.83 1.29
CA HIS A 6 16.46 8.82 1.21
C HIS A 6 16.31 9.40 2.61
N THR A 7 16.89 10.57 2.83
CA THR A 7 16.67 11.32 4.07
C THR A 7 15.17 11.56 4.23
N HIS A 8 14.69 11.59 5.48
CA HIS A 8 13.28 11.85 5.79
C HIS A 8 12.69 13.05 5.03
N GLU A 9 13.54 14.03 4.71
CA GLU A 9 13.22 15.22 3.92
C GLU A 9 12.76 14.86 2.50
N THR A 10 13.57 14.12 1.76
CA THR A 10 13.27 13.72 0.38
C THR A 10 11.98 12.91 0.29
N ALA A 11 11.71 12.08 1.29
CA ALA A 11 10.56 11.19 1.30
C ALA A 11 9.21 11.92 1.49
N ILE A 12 9.18 13.03 2.23
CA ILE A 12 7.99 13.89 2.36
C ILE A 12 7.75 14.67 1.06
N PHE A 13 8.81 15.20 0.44
CA PHE A 13 8.72 15.88 -0.85
C PHE A 13 8.23 14.95 -1.96
N ASP A 14 8.64 13.69 -1.96
CA ASP A 14 8.18 12.68 -2.92
C ASP A 14 6.67 12.41 -2.80
N LEU A 15 6.07 12.54 -1.61
CA LEU A 15 4.61 12.44 -1.44
C LEU A 15 3.86 13.61 -2.08
N TRP A 16 4.44 14.81 -2.01
CA TRP A 16 3.93 15.98 -2.72
C TRP A 16 4.15 15.85 -4.23
N LEU A 17 5.31 15.37 -4.66
CA LEU A 17 5.62 15.12 -6.07
C LEU A 17 4.63 14.11 -6.68
N ASN A 18 4.27 13.05 -5.96
CA ASN A 18 3.25 12.10 -6.39
C ASN A 18 1.88 12.77 -6.62
N TRP A 19 1.52 13.76 -5.82
CA TRP A 19 0.31 14.55 -6.04
C TRP A 19 0.41 15.41 -7.30
N VAL A 20 1.53 16.11 -7.49
CA VAL A 20 1.78 16.96 -8.66
C VAL A 20 1.73 16.11 -9.95
N ILE A 21 2.43 14.98 -9.97
CA ILE A 21 2.46 14.08 -11.13
C ILE A 21 1.06 13.52 -11.41
N ALA A 22 0.35 13.02 -10.40
CA ALA A 22 -0.98 12.42 -10.58
C ALA A 22 -2.04 13.45 -10.99
N GLY A 23 -2.10 14.59 -10.30
CA GLY A 23 -3.05 15.66 -10.59
C GLY A 23 -2.75 16.35 -11.93
N GLY A 24 -1.48 16.53 -12.27
CA GLY A 24 -1.05 17.04 -13.57
C GLY A 24 -1.45 16.09 -14.71
N ALA A 25 -1.24 14.79 -14.54
CA ALA A 25 -1.64 13.78 -15.52
C ALA A 25 -3.17 13.72 -15.71
N LEU A 26 -3.96 14.01 -14.68
CA LEU A 26 -5.43 14.11 -14.80
C LEU A 26 -5.89 15.41 -15.45
N SER A 27 -5.19 16.52 -15.18
CA SER A 27 -5.55 17.85 -15.69
C SER A 27 -5.11 18.07 -17.15
N LEU A 28 -4.04 17.41 -17.59
CA LEU A 28 -3.48 17.60 -18.92
C LEU A 28 -4.44 17.22 -20.07
N PRO A 29 -5.13 16.05 -20.06
CA PRO A 29 -6.12 15.72 -21.09
C PRO A 29 -7.29 16.70 -21.13
N ILE A 30 -7.70 17.21 -19.96
CA ILE A 30 -8.79 18.18 -19.83
C ILE A 30 -8.40 19.50 -20.52
N LEU A 31 -7.22 20.04 -20.20
CA LEU A 31 -6.73 21.27 -20.81
C LEU A 31 -6.53 21.12 -22.32
N LEU A 32 -5.88 20.03 -22.76
CA LEU A 32 -5.61 19.78 -24.17
C LEU A 32 -6.88 19.59 -25.00
N SER A 33 -7.96 19.07 -24.40
CA SER A 33 -9.22 18.85 -25.11
C SER A 33 -9.91 20.11 -25.61
N VAL A 34 -9.54 21.28 -25.08
CA VAL A 34 -10.06 22.57 -25.54
C VAL A 34 -9.33 23.07 -26.79
N TYR A 35 -8.12 22.60 -27.05
CA TYR A 35 -7.26 23.09 -28.14
C TYR A 35 -7.03 22.06 -29.25
N ILE A 36 -7.15 20.77 -28.94
CA ILE A 36 -6.81 19.66 -29.83
C ILE A 36 -8.08 18.89 -30.22
N ARG A 37 -8.03 18.20 -31.37
CA ARG A 37 -9.11 17.32 -31.84
C ARG A 37 -9.50 16.27 -30.78
N PRO A 38 -10.81 16.07 -30.49
CA PRO A 38 -11.30 15.15 -29.47
C PRO A 38 -10.80 13.70 -29.64
N LEU A 39 -10.58 13.24 -30.87
CA LEU A 39 -10.10 11.87 -31.14
C LEU A 39 -8.71 11.56 -30.57
N LEU A 40 -7.87 12.57 -30.32
CA LEU A 40 -6.52 12.37 -29.76
C LEU A 40 -6.51 12.26 -28.23
N ILE A 41 -7.54 12.76 -27.55
CA ILE A 41 -7.61 12.83 -26.08
C ILE A 41 -7.61 11.44 -25.41
N PRO A 42 -8.33 10.42 -25.93
CA PRO A 42 -8.27 9.07 -25.35
C PRO A 42 -6.87 8.45 -25.48
N LEU A 43 -6.18 8.68 -26.60
CA LEU A 43 -4.81 8.21 -26.81
C LEU A 43 -3.83 8.87 -25.84
N ILE A 44 -3.95 10.18 -25.65
CA ILE A 44 -3.14 10.92 -24.67
C ILE A 44 -3.41 10.40 -23.25
N SER A 45 -4.68 10.16 -22.91
CA SER A 45 -5.06 9.64 -21.59
C SER A 45 -4.48 8.24 -21.34
N LEU A 46 -4.47 7.36 -22.34
CA LEU A 46 -3.82 6.05 -22.25
C LEU A 46 -2.30 6.15 -22.13
N ALA A 47 -1.67 7.04 -22.91
CA ALA A 47 -0.22 7.25 -22.86
C ALA A 47 0.21 7.74 -21.46
N LEU A 48 -0.53 8.70 -20.88
CA LEU A 48 -0.30 9.17 -19.52
C LEU A 48 -0.54 8.07 -18.48
N ALA A 49 -1.60 7.26 -18.63
CA ALA A 49 -1.84 6.12 -17.74
C ALA A 49 -0.67 5.11 -17.76
N CYS A 50 -0.14 4.80 -18.95
CA CYS A 50 1.03 3.95 -19.12
C CYS A 50 2.30 4.58 -18.50
N GLY A 51 2.51 5.89 -18.68
CA GLY A 51 3.61 6.62 -18.06
C GLY A 51 3.57 6.57 -16.53
N LEU A 52 2.40 6.82 -15.93
CA LEU A 52 2.20 6.70 -14.49
C LEU A 52 2.45 5.28 -13.97
N LEU A 53 2.06 4.25 -14.73
CA LEU A 53 2.36 2.85 -14.38
C LEU A 53 3.85 2.55 -14.41
N ALA A 54 4.56 3.06 -15.40
CA ALA A 54 6.02 2.90 -15.47
C ALA A 54 6.71 3.61 -14.30
N TYR A 55 6.25 4.82 -13.95
CA TYR A 55 6.75 5.58 -12.81
C TYR A 55 6.51 4.86 -11.47
N ASP A 56 5.29 4.39 -11.20
CA ASP A 56 4.95 3.62 -10.00
C ASP A 56 5.83 2.37 -9.85
N ARG A 57 6.10 1.68 -10.96
CA ARG A 57 6.97 0.49 -10.98
C ARG A 57 8.42 0.83 -10.68
N ALA A 58 8.94 1.91 -11.26
CA ALA A 58 10.31 2.35 -11.00
C ALA A 58 10.50 2.72 -9.53
N SER A 59 9.53 3.41 -8.93
CA SER A 59 9.55 3.79 -7.51
C SER A 59 9.43 2.59 -6.57
N LEU A 60 8.64 1.57 -6.90
CA LEU A 60 8.56 0.35 -6.09
C LEU A 60 9.87 -0.46 -6.11
N ARG A 61 10.59 -0.47 -7.24
CA ARG A 61 11.88 -1.18 -7.37
C ARG A 61 12.99 -0.53 -6.55
N SER A 62 12.92 0.77 -6.28
CA SER A 62 13.95 1.46 -5.48
C SER A 62 13.83 1.21 -3.97
N HIS A 63 12.82 0.45 -3.50
CA HIS A 63 12.55 0.14 -2.09
C HIS A 63 12.38 1.36 -1.16
N THR A 64 12.43 2.58 -1.71
CA THR A 64 12.25 3.88 -1.02
C THR A 64 10.79 4.34 -1.06
N ALA A 65 9.88 3.37 -1.18
CA ALA A 65 8.59 3.57 -1.80
C ALA A 65 7.63 4.41 -0.93
N VAL A 66 7.47 5.66 -1.36
CA VAL A 66 6.36 6.55 -1.01
C VAL A 66 5.03 5.89 -1.38
N CYS A 67 3.96 6.26 -0.69
CA CYS A 67 2.64 5.65 -0.90
C CYS A 67 2.16 5.80 -2.37
N PRO A 68 1.91 4.71 -3.12
CA PRO A 68 1.52 4.75 -4.54
C PRO A 68 0.01 4.96 -4.76
N LEU A 69 -0.73 5.30 -3.70
CA LEU A 69 -2.19 5.29 -3.69
C LEU A 69 -2.79 6.24 -4.73
N ILE A 70 -2.35 7.51 -4.72
CA ILE A 70 -2.88 8.56 -5.59
C ILE A 70 -2.53 8.29 -7.05
N LEU A 71 -1.28 7.89 -7.33
CA LEU A 71 -0.85 7.48 -8.67
C LEU A 71 -1.73 6.36 -9.22
N THR A 72 -2.01 5.32 -8.41
CA THR A 72 -2.86 4.21 -8.86
C THR A 72 -4.31 4.65 -9.13
N ILE A 73 -4.84 5.60 -8.36
CA ILE A 73 -6.19 6.15 -8.61
C ILE A 73 -6.18 6.95 -9.91
N ALA A 74 -5.19 7.81 -10.13
CA ALA A 74 -5.05 8.60 -11.36
C ALA A 74 -4.91 7.70 -12.60
N THR A 75 -4.02 6.70 -12.56
CA THR A 75 -3.86 5.71 -13.63
C THR A 75 -5.18 5.04 -14.00
N ARG A 76 -5.92 4.53 -13.00
CA ARG A 76 -7.20 3.84 -13.25
C ARG A 76 -8.25 4.77 -13.80
N SER A 77 -8.29 6.01 -13.30
CA SER A 77 -9.25 7.01 -13.76
C SER A 77 -8.99 7.39 -15.21
N LEU A 78 -7.72 7.62 -15.59
CA LEU A 78 -7.33 7.87 -16.97
C LEU A 78 -7.67 6.69 -17.89
N PHE A 79 -7.37 5.47 -17.44
CA PHE A 79 -7.67 4.26 -18.21
C PHE A 79 -9.17 4.08 -18.45
N TYR A 80 -10.01 4.19 -17.41
CA TYR A 80 -11.46 4.09 -17.56
C TYR A 80 -12.04 5.25 -18.38
N SER A 81 -11.56 6.47 -18.17
CA SER A 81 -11.99 7.63 -18.96
C SER A 81 -11.65 7.44 -20.44
N ALA A 82 -10.45 6.93 -20.76
CA ALA A 82 -10.06 6.62 -22.13
C ALA A 82 -10.98 5.59 -22.77
N ILE A 83 -11.30 4.50 -22.07
CA ILE A 83 -12.23 3.49 -22.58
C ILE A 83 -13.60 4.10 -22.86
N ILE A 84 -14.14 4.90 -21.93
CA ILE A 84 -15.45 5.55 -22.11
C ILE A 84 -15.43 6.49 -23.32
N MET A 85 -14.40 7.33 -23.46
CA MET A 85 -14.26 8.23 -24.60
C MET A 85 -14.11 7.48 -25.93
N ILE A 86 -13.39 6.35 -25.97
CA ILE A 86 -13.28 5.50 -27.17
C ILE A 86 -14.65 4.92 -27.54
N ILE A 87 -15.39 4.41 -26.57
CA ILE A 87 -16.74 3.85 -26.80
C ILE A 87 -17.65 4.91 -27.38
N ILE A 88 -17.69 6.12 -26.79
CA ILE A 88 -18.48 7.24 -27.31
C ILE A 88 -18.05 7.58 -28.74
N SER A 89 -16.74 7.67 -29.01
CA SER A 89 -16.23 7.97 -30.35
C SER A 89 -16.67 6.93 -31.39
N ILE A 90 -16.69 5.63 -31.03
CA ILE A 90 -17.14 4.56 -31.92
C ILE A 90 -18.65 4.65 -32.19
N ILE A 91 -19.45 4.99 -31.18
CA ILE A 91 -20.90 5.17 -31.30
C ILE A 91 -21.22 6.30 -32.28
N TYR A 92 -20.52 7.43 -32.18
CA TYR A 92 -20.65 8.56 -33.11
C TYR A 92 -20.18 8.18 -34.52
N ALA A 93 -19.02 7.51 -34.66
CA ALA A 93 -18.48 7.13 -35.96
C ALA A 93 -19.37 6.12 -36.72
N ARG A 94 -20.08 5.23 -36.00
CA ARG A 94 -21.00 4.26 -36.61
C ARG A 94 -22.41 4.80 -36.86
N GLY A 95 -22.68 6.05 -36.49
CA GLY A 95 -24.02 6.63 -36.64
C GLY A 95 -25.09 5.99 -35.75
N VAL A 96 -24.70 5.25 -34.72
CA VAL A 96 -25.66 4.66 -33.76
C VAL A 96 -26.35 5.76 -32.95
N ILE A 97 -25.70 6.91 -32.81
CA ILE A 97 -26.22 8.08 -32.09
C ILE A 97 -27.50 8.64 -32.73
N TRP A 98 -27.67 8.54 -34.06
CA TRP A 98 -28.85 9.00 -34.79
C TRP A 98 -30.13 8.22 -34.46
N TYR A 99 -30.00 7.05 -33.83
CA TYR A 99 -31.15 6.29 -33.32
C TYR A 99 -31.61 6.77 -31.94
N LEU A 100 -30.74 7.49 -31.20
CA LEU A 100 -30.97 7.86 -29.80
C LEU A 100 -31.32 9.35 -29.62
N TYR A 101 -30.95 10.21 -30.57
CA TYR A 101 -31.14 11.66 -30.50
C TYR A 101 -31.53 12.23 -31.86
N ASP A 102 -32.33 13.31 -31.85
CA ASP A 102 -32.75 14.03 -33.05
C ASP A 102 -31.59 14.80 -33.69
N ASP A 103 -31.60 14.88 -35.02
CA ASP A 103 -30.54 15.47 -35.85
C ASP A 103 -30.15 16.90 -35.44
N GLU A 104 -31.09 17.69 -34.93
CA GLU A 104 -30.88 19.09 -34.54
C GLU A 104 -30.06 19.25 -33.24
N THR A 105 -29.94 18.19 -32.44
CA THR A 105 -29.25 18.21 -31.15
C THR A 105 -27.83 17.66 -31.19
N ILE A 106 -27.46 16.95 -32.27
CA ILE A 106 -26.20 16.22 -32.39
C ILE A 106 -25.15 17.05 -33.12
N ASN A 107 -24.07 17.38 -32.41
CA ASN A 107 -22.87 17.94 -33.02
C ASN A 107 -21.81 16.84 -33.21
N THR A 108 -21.59 16.43 -34.46
CA THR A 108 -20.61 15.38 -34.79
C THR A 108 -19.15 15.85 -34.65
N ALA A 109 -18.90 17.16 -34.60
CA ALA A 109 -17.57 17.72 -34.41
C ALA A 109 -17.11 17.65 -32.93
N ILE A 110 -18.04 17.58 -31.98
CA ILE A 110 -17.78 17.53 -30.54
C ILE A 110 -18.47 16.29 -29.96
N PRO A 111 -17.88 15.09 -30.11
CA PRO A 111 -18.52 13.85 -29.68
C PRO A 111 -18.64 13.73 -28.15
N PHE A 112 -17.79 14.43 -27.40
CA PHE A 112 -17.83 14.48 -25.95
C PHE A 112 -17.06 15.68 -25.40
N VAL A 113 -17.39 16.08 -24.17
CA VAL A 113 -16.61 17.03 -23.38
C VAL A 113 -15.80 16.25 -22.34
N THR A 114 -14.48 16.34 -22.41
CA THR A 114 -13.56 15.52 -21.58
C THR A 114 -13.80 15.67 -20.09
N LEU A 115 -14.05 16.89 -19.59
CA LEU A 115 -14.27 17.14 -18.16
C LEU A 115 -15.50 16.39 -17.63
N LEU A 116 -16.58 16.30 -18.42
CA LEU A 116 -17.81 15.60 -18.04
C LEU A 116 -17.61 14.10 -17.84
N ILE A 117 -16.56 13.53 -18.43
CA ILE A 117 -16.20 12.12 -18.28
C ILE A 117 -15.16 11.96 -17.18
N VAL A 118 -14.04 12.71 -17.26
CA VAL A 118 -12.90 12.51 -16.37
C VAL A 118 -13.26 12.83 -14.91
N ALA A 119 -13.96 13.94 -14.64
CA ALA A 119 -14.26 14.31 -13.25
C ALA A 119 -15.14 13.28 -12.52
N PRO A 120 -16.28 12.81 -13.08
CA PRO A 120 -17.07 11.75 -12.45
C PRO A 120 -16.33 10.43 -12.32
N VAL A 121 -15.51 10.05 -13.32
CA VAL A 121 -14.72 8.82 -13.25
C VAL A 121 -13.70 8.90 -12.11
N VAL A 122 -13.00 10.03 -11.96
CA VAL A 122 -12.08 10.27 -10.84
C VAL A 122 -12.83 10.22 -9.51
N PHE A 123 -14.01 10.82 -9.43
CA PHE A 123 -14.84 10.75 -8.23
C PHE A 123 -15.20 9.31 -7.86
N LEU A 124 -15.70 8.53 -8.82
CA LEU A 124 -16.11 7.14 -8.61
C LEU A 124 -14.94 6.22 -8.24
N THR A 125 -13.80 6.35 -8.91
CA THR A 125 -12.60 5.54 -8.59
C THR A 125 -12.02 5.90 -7.22
N THR A 126 -12.05 7.18 -6.86
CA THR A 126 -11.60 7.66 -5.55
C THR A 126 -12.56 7.23 -4.45
N ALA A 127 -13.87 7.31 -4.69
CA ALA A 127 -14.91 6.80 -3.78
C ALA A 127 -14.79 5.29 -3.57
N TRP A 128 -14.54 4.53 -4.64
CA TRP A 128 -14.28 3.10 -4.53
C TRP A 128 -13.02 2.79 -3.71
N SER A 129 -11.94 3.55 -3.92
CA SER A 129 -10.73 3.46 -3.10
C SER A 129 -11.00 3.82 -1.64
N HIS A 130 -11.88 4.78 -1.39
CA HIS A 130 -12.30 5.19 -0.05
C HIS A 130 -13.04 4.06 0.67
N ILE A 131 -14.09 3.51 0.05
CA ILE A 131 -14.90 2.41 0.59
C ILE A 131 -14.05 1.15 0.87
N ARG A 132 -13.11 0.84 -0.03
CA ARG A 132 -12.22 -0.32 0.15
C ARG A 132 -11.18 -0.12 1.25
N GLY A 133 -10.81 1.11 1.57
CA GLY A 133 -9.83 1.41 2.63
C GLY A 133 -8.53 0.62 2.45
N LYS A 134 -8.09 -0.06 3.51
CA LYS A 134 -6.89 -0.91 3.50
C LYS A 134 -6.99 -2.12 2.55
N ARG A 135 -8.21 -2.53 2.18
CA ARG A 135 -8.45 -3.63 1.23
C ARG A 135 -8.31 -3.19 -0.24
N TYR A 136 -8.01 -1.91 -0.49
CA TYR A 136 -7.72 -1.44 -1.83
C TYR A 136 -6.42 -2.09 -2.35
N SER A 137 -6.41 -2.48 -3.62
CA SER A 137 -5.33 -3.30 -4.19
C SER A 137 -3.94 -2.65 -4.11
N ALA A 138 -3.86 -1.31 -4.18
CA ALA A 138 -2.60 -0.58 -4.07
C ALA A 138 -2.05 -0.63 -2.65
N CYS A 139 -2.90 -0.37 -1.65
CA CYS A 139 -2.53 -0.47 -0.24
C CYS A 139 -2.09 -1.89 0.13
N GLN A 140 -2.80 -2.90 -0.36
CA GLN A 140 -2.40 -4.30 -0.14
C GLN A 140 -1.06 -4.64 -0.80
N ARG A 141 -0.81 -4.17 -2.03
CA ARG A 141 0.48 -4.37 -2.70
C ARG A 141 1.61 -3.70 -1.92
N CYS A 142 1.36 -2.50 -1.43
CA CYS A 142 2.29 -1.74 -0.59
C CYS A 142 2.61 -2.52 0.70
N VAL A 143 1.59 -3.05 1.40
CA VAL A 143 1.80 -3.86 2.62
C VAL A 143 2.52 -5.18 2.31
N ASN A 144 2.17 -5.85 1.21
CA ASN A 144 2.81 -7.12 0.85
C ASN A 144 4.29 -6.96 0.49
N ASN A 145 4.66 -5.84 -0.15
CA ASN A 145 6.03 -5.61 -0.62
C ASN A 145 6.92 -4.88 0.40
N LEU A 146 6.36 -3.97 1.20
CA LEU A 146 7.12 -3.09 2.10
C LEU A 146 6.85 -3.39 3.58
N GLY A 147 5.95 -4.32 3.90
CA GLY A 147 5.55 -4.60 5.27
C GLY A 147 4.41 -3.72 5.80
N SER A 148 4.02 -4.01 7.03
CA SER A 148 2.94 -3.32 7.74
C SER A 148 3.28 -1.86 8.04
N ILE A 149 2.28 -1.05 8.44
CA ILE A 149 2.52 0.35 8.82
C ILE A 149 3.47 0.44 10.03
N SER A 150 3.37 -0.53 10.96
CA SER A 150 4.22 -0.62 12.15
C SER A 150 5.67 -0.94 11.79
N GLU A 151 5.86 -1.86 10.84
CA GLU A 151 7.19 -2.29 10.34
C GLU A 151 7.92 -1.17 9.60
N ARG A 152 7.16 -0.28 8.95
CA ARG A 152 7.68 0.87 8.20
C ARG A 152 8.02 2.08 9.08
N GLY A 153 7.91 1.94 10.39
CA GLY A 153 8.27 2.96 11.37
C GLY A 153 7.41 4.22 11.30
N LEU A 154 7.97 5.33 11.80
CA LEU A 154 7.26 6.61 11.91
C LEU A 154 6.84 7.14 10.53
N LEU A 155 7.75 7.07 9.57
CA LEU A 155 7.50 7.55 8.21
C LEU A 155 6.38 6.74 7.51
N GLY A 156 6.29 5.44 7.80
CA GLY A 156 5.15 4.60 7.40
C GLY A 156 3.81 5.11 7.92
N LYS A 157 3.75 5.52 9.20
CA LYS A 157 2.54 6.12 9.81
C LYS A 157 2.16 7.43 9.12
N ILE A 158 3.13 8.32 8.90
CA ILE A 158 2.93 9.61 8.20
C ILE A 158 2.37 9.37 6.81
N PHE A 159 2.98 8.49 6.02
CA PHE A 159 2.50 8.18 4.67
C PHE A 159 1.08 7.61 4.67
N SER A 160 0.72 6.76 5.64
CA SER A 160 -0.65 6.25 5.73
C SER A 160 -1.66 7.35 6.08
N GLN A 161 -1.28 8.31 6.90
CA GLN A 161 -2.15 9.41 7.30
C GLN A 161 -2.31 10.44 6.18
N GLU A 162 -1.20 10.89 5.60
CA GLU A 162 -1.22 11.90 4.54
C GLU A 162 -1.80 11.36 3.23
N SER A 163 -1.54 10.09 2.86
CA SER A 163 -2.21 9.49 1.70
C SER A 163 -3.72 9.36 1.90
N ARG A 164 -4.19 9.14 3.14
CA ARG A 164 -5.63 9.16 3.46
C ARG A 164 -6.19 10.57 3.29
N TYR A 165 -5.47 11.60 3.74
CA TYR A 165 -5.85 12.99 3.56
C TYR A 165 -5.93 13.38 2.08
N GLN A 166 -4.87 13.12 1.31
CA GLN A 166 -4.84 13.35 -0.14
C GLN A 166 -5.99 12.65 -0.86
N ARG A 167 -6.34 11.41 -0.48
CA ARG A 167 -7.49 10.71 -1.06
C ARG A 167 -8.82 11.42 -0.78
N TYR A 168 -9.04 11.90 0.44
CA TYR A 168 -10.25 12.68 0.74
C TYR A 168 -10.29 14.00 -0.03
N PHE A 169 -9.13 14.67 -0.13
CA PHE A 169 -9.02 15.91 -0.86
C PHE A 169 -9.32 15.74 -2.35
N MET A 170 -8.79 14.67 -2.97
CA MET A 170 -9.09 14.29 -4.35
C MET A 170 -10.57 13.96 -4.57
N LEU A 171 -11.20 13.30 -3.60
CA LEU A 171 -12.64 13.02 -3.63
C LEU A 171 -13.46 14.33 -3.60
N GLY A 172 -13.07 15.28 -2.75
CA GLY A 172 -13.71 16.59 -2.65
C GLY A 172 -13.58 17.39 -3.95
N ILE A 173 -12.35 17.55 -4.46
CA ILE A 173 -12.08 18.32 -5.70
C ILE A 173 -12.83 17.69 -6.89
N SER A 174 -12.76 16.38 -7.06
CA SER A 174 -13.46 15.70 -8.16
C SER A 174 -14.98 15.82 -8.05
N GLY A 175 -15.55 15.73 -6.84
CA GLY A 175 -16.98 15.95 -6.63
C GLY A 175 -17.43 17.37 -6.98
N VAL A 176 -16.69 18.39 -6.53
CA VAL A 176 -16.96 19.79 -6.87
C VAL A 176 -16.87 20.02 -8.39
N LEU A 177 -15.83 19.49 -9.03
CA LEU A 177 -15.67 19.59 -10.49
C LEU A 177 -16.80 18.90 -11.25
N THR A 178 -17.25 17.73 -10.80
CA THR A 178 -18.40 17.05 -11.39
C THR A 178 -19.67 17.90 -11.30
N ILE A 179 -19.97 18.46 -10.14
CA ILE A 179 -21.17 19.29 -9.93
C ILE A 179 -21.11 20.56 -10.80
N ILE A 180 -19.98 21.27 -10.79
CA ILE A 180 -19.80 22.50 -11.58
C ILE A 180 -19.89 22.20 -13.08
N ALA A 181 -19.20 21.16 -13.56
CA ALA A 181 -19.16 20.83 -14.98
C ALA A 181 -20.53 20.41 -15.51
N TRP A 182 -21.24 19.53 -14.80
CA TRP A 182 -22.58 19.09 -15.19
C TRP A 182 -23.63 20.19 -15.01
N GLY A 183 -23.53 21.00 -13.95
CA GLY A 183 -24.39 22.17 -13.77
C GLY A 183 -24.23 23.16 -14.93
N TYR A 184 -23.00 23.50 -15.30
CA TYR A 184 -22.76 24.39 -16.43
C TYR A 184 -23.24 23.78 -17.76
N TYR A 185 -22.98 22.49 -17.97
CA TYR A 185 -23.43 21.78 -19.17
C TYR A 185 -24.96 21.74 -19.33
N THR A 186 -25.71 21.63 -18.23
CA THR A 186 -27.17 21.51 -18.29
C THR A 186 -27.88 22.86 -18.48
N TYR A 187 -27.36 23.94 -17.90
CA TYR A 187 -28.04 25.23 -17.90
C TYR A 187 -27.53 26.23 -18.95
N PHE A 188 -26.25 26.16 -19.35
CA PHE A 188 -25.61 27.22 -20.14
C PHE A 188 -24.96 26.74 -21.44
N TYR A 189 -24.72 25.44 -21.60
CA TYR A 189 -24.00 24.92 -22.76
C TYR A 189 -24.90 24.84 -24.00
N ILE A 190 -24.40 25.38 -25.10
CA ILE A 190 -25.06 25.36 -26.42
C ILE A 190 -24.19 24.54 -27.38
N ASN A 191 -24.76 23.47 -27.94
CA ASN A 191 -24.03 22.45 -28.70
C ASN A 191 -23.65 22.86 -30.14
N VAL A 192 -23.31 24.12 -30.37
CA VAL A 192 -22.97 24.63 -31.71
C VAL A 192 -21.45 24.78 -31.86
N ASN A 193 -20.79 25.44 -30.92
CA ASN A 193 -19.34 25.64 -30.89
C ASN A 193 -18.85 25.85 -29.45
N ILE A 194 -17.58 25.54 -29.18
CA ILE A 194 -16.95 25.81 -27.89
C ILE A 194 -16.62 27.31 -27.80
N ASN A 195 -17.47 28.05 -27.10
CA ASN A 195 -17.31 29.49 -26.86
C ASN A 195 -16.24 29.77 -25.80
N ILE A 196 -15.81 31.02 -25.70
CA ILE A 196 -14.81 31.47 -24.70
C ILE A 196 -15.21 31.08 -23.25
N PRO A 197 -16.49 31.25 -22.81
CA PRO A 197 -16.93 30.77 -21.50
C PRO A 197 -16.79 29.26 -21.34
N ASP A 198 -17.12 28.47 -22.36
CA ASP A 198 -17.01 27.00 -22.31
C ASP A 198 -15.54 26.55 -22.13
N ARG A 199 -14.60 27.26 -22.80
CA ARG A 199 -13.16 27.03 -22.61
C ARG A 199 -12.72 27.32 -21.18
N PHE A 200 -13.30 28.33 -20.56
CA PHE A 200 -13.02 28.69 -19.18
C PHE A 200 -13.55 27.61 -18.20
N PHE A 201 -14.82 27.23 -18.33
CA PHE A 201 -15.44 26.25 -17.42
C PHE A 201 -14.89 24.83 -17.60
N PHE A 202 -14.74 24.35 -18.84
CA PHE A 202 -14.31 22.98 -19.10
C PHE A 202 -12.78 22.80 -19.14
N GLY A 203 -12.02 23.87 -19.33
CA GLY A 203 -10.55 23.84 -19.40
C GLY A 203 -9.86 24.46 -18.18
N TRP A 204 -10.08 25.76 -17.97
CA TRP A 204 -9.31 26.54 -16.98
C TRP A 204 -9.70 26.28 -15.53
N ILE A 205 -10.99 26.14 -15.21
CA ILE A 205 -11.42 25.87 -13.82
C ILE A 205 -10.75 24.61 -13.23
N PRO A 206 -10.74 23.45 -13.91
CA PRO A 206 -10.00 22.27 -13.45
C PRO A 206 -8.51 22.53 -13.20
N VAL A 207 -7.85 23.27 -14.10
CA VAL A 207 -6.42 23.58 -13.99
C VAL A 207 -6.15 24.53 -12.82
N ILE A 208 -6.98 25.55 -12.62
CA ILE A 208 -6.86 26.49 -11.50
C ILE A 208 -7.04 25.75 -10.17
N LEU A 209 -8.07 24.92 -10.04
CA LEU A 209 -8.30 24.12 -8.84
C LEU A 209 -7.15 23.14 -8.59
N TYR A 210 -6.60 22.53 -9.64
CA TYR A 210 -5.40 21.72 -9.54
C TYR A 210 -4.19 22.53 -9.05
N LEU A 211 -3.92 23.72 -9.59
CA LEU A 211 -2.81 24.57 -9.14
C LEU A 211 -2.95 24.95 -7.67
N ILE A 212 -4.15 25.37 -7.24
CA ILE A 212 -4.46 25.66 -5.83
C ILE A 212 -4.20 24.42 -4.97
N SER A 213 -4.59 23.22 -5.44
CA SER A 213 -4.37 21.95 -4.74
C SER A 213 -2.87 21.67 -4.52
N VAL A 214 -2.03 21.98 -5.51
CA VAL A 214 -0.58 21.77 -5.47
C VAL A 214 0.06 22.69 -4.44
N PHE A 215 -0.30 23.97 -4.42
CA PHE A 215 0.21 24.92 -3.44
C PHE A 215 -0.24 24.57 -2.02
N TYR A 216 -1.51 24.24 -1.84
CA TYR A 216 -2.05 23.89 -0.53
C TYR A 216 -1.39 22.64 0.07
N LEU A 217 -1.28 21.56 -0.71
CA LEU A 217 -0.61 20.35 -0.24
C LEU A 217 0.90 20.52 -0.10
N GLY A 218 1.51 21.36 -0.95
CA GLY A 218 2.92 21.73 -0.82
C GLY A 218 3.20 22.43 0.50
N ALA A 219 2.39 23.44 0.84
CA ALA A 219 2.47 24.13 2.14
C ALA A 219 2.28 23.16 3.31
N ARG A 220 1.29 22.26 3.24
CA ARG A 220 1.05 21.24 4.27
C ARG A 220 2.24 20.29 4.44
N CYS A 221 2.79 19.75 3.36
CA CYS A 221 3.96 18.88 3.40
C CYS A 221 5.18 19.61 3.96
N PHE A 222 5.35 20.88 3.63
CA PHE A 222 6.42 21.71 4.17
C PHE A 222 6.26 21.94 5.69
N THR A 223 5.05 22.23 6.17
CA THR A 223 4.79 22.37 7.62
C THR A 223 5.07 21.07 8.37
N LEU A 224 4.67 19.92 7.82
CA LEU A 224 4.98 18.61 8.40
C LEU A 224 6.49 18.39 8.46
N TRP A 225 7.20 18.65 7.36
CA TRP A 225 8.65 18.56 7.32
C TRP A 225 9.31 19.45 8.38
N ALA A 226 8.91 20.71 8.50
CA ALA A 226 9.44 21.65 9.48
C ALA A 226 9.25 21.15 10.93
N TYR A 227 8.06 20.62 11.24
CA TYR A 227 7.77 20.03 12.54
C TYR A 227 8.68 18.82 12.84
N TYR A 228 8.85 17.92 11.88
CA TYR A 228 9.65 16.71 12.08
C TYR A 228 11.15 16.99 12.13
N CYS A 229 11.69 17.90 11.33
CA CYS A 229 13.10 18.27 11.43
C CYS A 229 13.43 18.94 12.76
N GLN A 230 12.48 19.66 13.36
CA GLN A 230 12.65 20.26 14.68
C GLN A 230 12.66 19.22 15.81
N ASP A 231 11.83 18.17 15.72
CA ASP A 231 11.73 17.12 16.74
C ASP A 231 12.83 16.04 16.59
N ASN A 232 13.14 15.61 15.35
CA ASN A 232 14.17 14.59 15.09
C ASN A 232 15.60 15.06 15.37
N ASN A 233 15.92 16.36 15.22
CA ASN A 233 17.24 16.87 15.61
C ASN A 233 17.52 16.67 17.10
N THR A 234 16.48 16.50 17.93
CA THR A 234 16.64 16.28 19.37
C THR A 234 16.87 14.80 19.71
N ASN A 235 16.33 13.86 18.93
CA ASN A 235 16.34 12.42 19.23
C ASN A 235 17.24 11.55 18.33
N ASN A 236 17.38 11.86 17.04
CA ASN A 236 18.10 11.01 16.07
C ASN A 236 19.59 11.34 15.92
N ILE A 237 20.07 12.51 16.37
CA ILE A 237 21.52 12.83 16.32
C ILE A 237 22.37 11.84 17.15
N ARG A 238 21.75 11.06 18.06
CA ARG A 238 22.45 10.11 18.94
C ARG A 238 22.46 8.65 18.48
N GLN A 239 21.64 8.24 17.52
CA GLN A 239 21.53 6.83 17.10
C GLN A 239 21.51 6.76 15.57
N GLY A 240 22.62 6.31 14.97
CA GLY A 240 22.77 6.17 13.52
C GLY A 240 21.86 5.08 12.91
N ALA A 241 22.23 4.58 11.73
CA ALA A 241 21.52 3.46 11.12
C ALA A 241 21.63 2.21 12.03
N LEU A 242 20.51 1.50 12.25
CA LEU A 242 20.42 0.39 13.19
C LEU A 242 19.71 -0.81 12.58
N THR A 243 20.11 -2.01 12.99
CA THR A 243 19.42 -3.25 12.67
C THR A 243 18.78 -3.81 13.94
N SER A 244 17.48 -4.07 13.90
CA SER A 244 16.77 -4.77 14.99
C SER A 244 16.62 -6.25 14.65
N ILE A 245 16.92 -7.12 15.61
CA ILE A 245 16.71 -8.56 15.52
C ILE A 245 15.56 -8.88 16.47
N ARG A 246 14.47 -9.41 15.92
CA ARG A 246 13.28 -9.81 16.69
C ARG A 246 13.07 -11.30 16.55
N ILE A 247 12.97 -12.00 17.67
CA ILE A 247 12.89 -13.46 17.70
C ILE A 247 11.57 -13.86 18.34
N LEU A 248 10.70 -14.53 17.57
CA LEU A 248 9.47 -15.12 18.07
C LEU A 248 9.77 -16.47 18.70
N LEU A 249 9.39 -16.63 19.96
CA LEU A 249 9.62 -17.86 20.72
C LEU A 249 8.36 -18.72 20.69
N ILE A 250 8.44 -19.89 20.04
CA ILE A 250 7.30 -20.76 19.77
C ILE A 250 7.65 -22.19 20.19
N SER A 251 6.82 -22.80 21.05
CA SER A 251 6.97 -24.21 21.43
C SER A 251 5.61 -24.90 21.34
N GLY A 252 5.51 -25.93 20.49
CA GLY A 252 4.23 -26.53 20.09
C GLY A 252 3.27 -25.47 19.54
N ASP A 253 2.08 -25.35 20.13
CA ASP A 253 1.06 -24.36 19.79
C ASP A 253 1.01 -23.14 20.74
N LYS A 254 2.16 -22.78 21.34
CA LYS A 254 2.26 -21.67 22.32
C LYS A 254 3.29 -20.63 21.92
N PHE A 255 2.99 -19.36 22.21
CA PHE A 255 3.90 -18.22 22.10
C PHE A 255 4.42 -17.83 23.48
N TYR A 256 5.72 -17.55 23.59
CA TYR A 256 6.28 -16.95 24.80
C TYR A 256 6.27 -15.43 24.68
N LEU A 257 5.42 -14.77 25.46
CA LEU A 257 5.22 -13.33 25.40
C LEU A 257 5.52 -12.69 26.75
N ALA A 258 6.02 -11.46 26.69
CA ALA A 258 6.31 -10.65 27.86
C ALA A 258 5.52 -9.34 27.81
N ARG A 259 5.30 -8.76 28.97
CA ARG A 259 4.72 -7.44 29.14
C ARG A 259 5.58 -6.69 30.13
N GLU A 260 5.97 -5.46 29.82
CA GLU A 260 6.64 -4.62 30.80
C GLU A 260 5.60 -4.13 31.81
N GLU A 261 5.76 -4.52 33.08
CA GLU A 261 4.88 -4.06 34.16
C GLU A 261 5.19 -2.63 34.61
N LYS A 262 6.38 -2.12 34.28
CA LYS A 262 6.77 -0.75 34.58
C LYS A 262 6.25 0.18 33.50
N TYR A 263 5.60 1.26 33.93
CA TYR A 263 5.26 2.40 33.09
C TYR A 263 6.56 3.09 32.66
N ASN A 264 7.20 2.57 31.62
CA ASN A 264 8.32 3.22 30.98
C ASN A 264 7.78 4.29 30.01
N ASP A 265 8.54 5.37 29.77
CA ASP A 265 8.23 6.39 28.77
C ASP A 265 8.29 5.86 27.31
N THR A 266 8.49 4.55 27.13
CA THR A 266 8.46 3.90 25.83
C THR A 266 7.01 3.79 25.34
N PRO A 267 6.67 4.38 24.18
CA PRO A 267 5.36 4.16 23.59
C PRO A 267 5.16 2.66 23.37
N ASP A 268 3.96 2.17 23.71
CA ASP A 268 3.55 0.76 23.61
C ASP A 268 4.14 -0.22 24.67
N GLY A 269 4.93 0.24 25.66
CA GLY A 269 5.55 -0.65 26.67
C GLY A 269 4.55 -1.43 27.55
N TYR A 270 3.31 -0.94 27.66
CA TYR A 270 2.24 -1.62 28.39
C TYR A 270 1.61 -2.79 27.62
N LEU A 271 1.95 -2.98 26.35
CA LEU A 271 1.42 -4.04 25.48
C LEU A 271 2.30 -5.30 25.56
N TYR A 272 1.72 -6.44 25.19
CA TYR A 272 2.43 -7.71 25.08
C TYR A 272 3.30 -7.74 23.82
N ASP A 273 4.57 -8.10 23.98
CA ASP A 273 5.54 -8.28 22.88
C ASP A 273 6.40 -9.54 23.07
N THR A 274 7.25 -9.85 22.08
CA THR A 274 8.33 -10.82 22.26
C THR A 274 9.43 -10.25 23.17
N PRO A 275 9.88 -11.01 24.20
CA PRO A 275 10.97 -10.58 25.07
C PRO A 275 12.35 -10.63 24.39
N ALA A 276 12.49 -11.32 23.24
CA ALA A 276 13.76 -11.53 22.57
C ALA A 276 13.96 -10.52 21.42
N THR A 277 14.30 -9.29 21.79
CA THR A 277 14.64 -8.20 20.83
C THR A 277 16.05 -7.66 21.10
N VAL A 278 16.87 -7.56 20.06
CA VAL A 278 18.21 -6.94 20.09
C VAL A 278 18.26 -5.80 19.08
N THR A 279 19.06 -4.79 19.37
CA THR A 279 19.45 -3.76 18.41
C THR A 279 20.96 -3.77 18.25
N ILE A 280 21.43 -3.83 17.00
CA ILE A 280 22.84 -3.81 16.61
C ILE A 280 23.07 -2.71 15.57
N ASP A 281 24.33 -2.43 15.25
CA ASP A 281 24.70 -1.54 14.15
C ASP A 281 24.15 -2.05 12.81
N TYR A 282 23.82 -1.12 11.91
CA TYR A 282 23.19 -1.43 10.63
C TYR A 282 23.94 -2.46 9.80
N ARG A 283 23.22 -3.48 9.33
CA ARG A 283 23.68 -4.50 8.38
C ARG A 283 22.59 -4.81 7.36
N ASN A 284 22.97 -4.84 6.09
CA ASN A 284 22.06 -5.20 5.00
C ASN A 284 21.64 -6.68 5.03
N GLU A 285 22.52 -7.56 5.54
CA GLU A 285 22.28 -9.00 5.61
C GLU A 285 22.78 -9.53 6.96
N LEU A 286 22.05 -10.51 7.51
CA LEU A 286 22.37 -11.13 8.79
C LEU A 286 22.37 -12.66 8.65
N SER A 287 23.50 -13.28 8.96
CA SER A 287 23.61 -14.74 8.98
C SER A 287 22.87 -15.34 10.17
N LEU A 288 22.35 -16.57 9.99
CA LEU A 288 21.68 -17.32 11.06
C LEU A 288 22.58 -17.50 12.30
N GLU A 289 23.87 -17.73 12.11
CA GLU A 289 24.86 -17.87 13.19
C GLU A 289 25.00 -16.61 14.05
N LYS A 290 24.88 -15.43 13.44
CA LYS A 290 24.94 -14.16 14.19
C LYS A 290 23.65 -13.93 14.96
N ALA A 291 22.51 -14.29 14.38
CA ALA A 291 21.23 -14.22 15.06
C ALA A 291 21.15 -15.21 16.24
N SER A 292 21.67 -16.43 16.09
CA SER A 292 21.76 -17.40 17.20
C SER A 292 22.71 -16.92 18.29
N GLY A 293 23.87 -16.35 17.93
CA GLY A 293 24.77 -15.70 18.89
C GLY A 293 24.08 -14.60 19.70
N CYS A 294 23.33 -13.72 19.03
CA CYS A 294 22.55 -12.68 19.72
C CYS A 294 21.49 -13.26 20.65
N LEU A 295 20.79 -14.33 20.24
CA LEU A 295 19.82 -15.01 21.12
C LEU A 295 20.51 -15.61 22.35
N ARG A 296 21.65 -16.29 22.17
CA ARG A 296 22.45 -16.86 23.27
C ARG A 296 22.86 -15.79 24.27
N ASP A 297 23.29 -14.62 23.79
CA ASP A 297 23.74 -13.53 24.65
C ASP A 297 22.60 -12.97 25.52
N ILE A 298 21.38 -12.84 25.00
CA ILE A 298 20.24 -12.37 25.80
C ILE A 298 19.67 -13.48 26.69
N SER A 299 19.43 -14.66 26.11
CA SER A 299 18.66 -15.73 26.75
C SER A 299 19.49 -16.63 27.66
N ARG A 300 20.80 -16.68 27.45
CA ARG A 300 21.75 -17.61 28.09
C ARG A 300 21.41 -19.09 27.87
N MET A 301 20.70 -19.41 26.78
CA MET A 301 20.45 -20.79 26.34
C MET A 301 21.63 -21.34 25.52
N ASP A 302 21.86 -22.65 25.54
CA ASP A 302 22.88 -23.28 24.70
C ASP A 302 22.36 -23.48 23.27
N ASP A 303 23.27 -23.51 22.28
CA ASP A 303 22.93 -23.61 20.85
C ASP A 303 22.26 -24.94 20.49
N LYS A 304 22.33 -25.93 21.38
CA LYS A 304 21.70 -27.25 21.21
C LYS A 304 20.25 -27.29 21.68
N ASP A 305 19.83 -26.32 22.49
CA ASP A 305 18.52 -26.34 23.15
C ASP A 305 17.42 -25.69 22.30
N PHE A 306 17.78 -25.13 21.15
CA PHE A 306 16.84 -24.45 20.27
C PHE A 306 17.19 -24.57 18.79
N THR A 307 16.15 -24.53 17.95
CA THR A 307 16.27 -24.40 16.50
C THR A 307 15.83 -23.00 16.08
N LEU A 308 16.67 -22.31 15.30
CA LEU A 308 16.38 -20.96 14.79
C LEU A 308 16.08 -20.98 13.29
N ARG A 309 15.02 -20.28 12.90
CA ARG A 309 14.59 -20.14 11.51
C ARG A 309 14.39 -18.67 11.15
N PHE A 310 14.85 -18.28 9.96
CA PHE A 310 14.52 -16.98 9.40
C PHE A 310 13.06 -16.92 8.92
N MET A 311 12.34 -15.86 9.31
CA MET A 311 10.96 -15.65 8.90
C MET A 311 10.89 -14.62 7.77
N TYR A 312 11.20 -13.35 8.03
CA TYR A 312 11.20 -12.32 7.00
C TYR A 312 12.02 -11.10 7.42
N GLU A 313 12.35 -10.26 6.45
CA GLU A 313 12.95 -8.95 6.67
C GLU A 313 11.89 -7.88 6.49
N SER A 314 11.90 -6.87 7.36
CA SER A 314 11.18 -5.62 7.14
C SER A 314 12.15 -4.44 7.17
N ARG A 315 11.85 -3.40 6.40
CA ARG A 315 12.67 -2.18 6.32
C ARG A 315 11.82 -0.98 6.65
N GLU A 316 12.38 -0.07 7.43
CA GLU A 316 11.77 1.23 7.66
C GLU A 316 11.73 2.00 6.34
N ALA A 317 10.73 2.87 6.18
CA ALA A 317 10.57 3.63 4.94
C ALA A 317 11.73 4.61 4.65
N SER A 318 12.53 5.00 5.65
CA SER A 318 13.76 5.79 5.48
C SER A 318 14.92 4.97 4.90
N GLY A 319 14.90 3.64 5.09
CA GLY A 319 16.01 2.75 4.78
C GLY A 319 17.15 2.77 5.80
N GLU A 320 17.06 3.57 6.86
CA GLU A 320 18.10 3.66 7.90
C GLU A 320 17.99 2.55 8.96
N ARG A 321 16.79 1.95 9.08
CA ARG A 321 16.53 0.84 9.99
C ARG A 321 15.95 -0.35 9.25
N ASN A 322 16.45 -1.53 9.57
CA ASN A 322 15.86 -2.78 9.14
C ASN A 322 15.65 -3.71 10.33
N THR A 323 14.66 -4.59 10.21
CA THR A 323 14.29 -5.54 11.23
C THR A 323 14.28 -6.94 10.63
N PHE A 324 15.09 -7.84 11.21
CA PHE A 324 15.09 -9.25 10.85
C PHE A 324 14.25 -10.02 11.86
N HIS A 325 13.22 -10.69 11.35
CA HIS A 325 12.29 -11.48 12.15
C HIS A 325 12.68 -12.95 12.04
N TYR A 326 12.92 -13.58 13.19
CA TYR A 326 13.24 -15.00 13.32
C TYR A 326 12.20 -15.72 14.16
N ILE A 327 12.11 -17.05 13.98
CA ILE A 327 11.35 -17.95 14.81
C ILE A 327 12.34 -18.87 15.52
N CYS A 328 12.24 -18.95 16.83
CA CYS A 328 13.01 -19.85 17.66
C CYS A 328 12.07 -20.89 18.27
N CYS A 329 12.39 -22.17 18.02
CA CYS A 329 11.72 -23.31 18.59
C CYS A 329 12.63 -23.94 19.66
N PRO A 330 12.40 -23.71 20.97
CA PRO A 330 13.12 -24.42 22.00
C PRO A 330 12.65 -25.88 22.10
N ASP A 331 13.57 -26.79 22.42
CA ASP A 331 13.29 -28.23 22.52
C ASP A 331 12.22 -28.56 23.55
N SER A 332 12.16 -27.79 24.64
CA SER A 332 11.16 -27.95 25.69
C SER A 332 10.68 -26.61 26.24
N THR A 333 9.44 -26.57 26.70
CA THR A 333 8.89 -25.38 27.40
C THR A 333 9.66 -25.06 28.69
N SER A 334 10.25 -26.07 29.34
CA SER A 334 11.11 -25.92 30.53
C SER A 334 12.48 -25.30 30.24
N THR A 335 12.96 -25.34 29.00
CA THR A 335 14.20 -24.66 28.60
C THR A 335 14.09 -23.14 28.81
N MET A 336 12.91 -22.58 28.53
CA MET A 336 12.64 -21.16 28.70
C MET A 336 12.58 -20.73 30.17
N GLU A 337 12.17 -21.62 31.09
CA GLU A 337 12.16 -21.32 32.54
C GLU A 337 13.56 -21.14 33.12
N LYS A 338 14.56 -21.77 32.50
CA LYS A 338 15.98 -21.61 32.86
C LYS A 338 16.64 -20.42 32.16
N SER A 339 15.99 -19.86 31.16
CA SER A 339 16.50 -18.72 30.40
C SER A 339 16.43 -17.43 31.20
N ALA A 340 17.25 -16.44 30.83
CA ALA A 340 17.19 -15.11 31.42
C ALA A 340 15.95 -14.30 31.00
N LEU A 341 15.18 -14.78 30.01
CA LEU A 341 14.04 -14.07 29.44
C LEU A 341 12.79 -14.25 30.32
N ARG A 342 12.23 -13.13 30.78
CA ARG A 342 10.97 -13.11 31.55
C ARG A 342 9.78 -13.06 30.61
N GLY A 343 8.80 -13.92 30.84
CA GLY A 343 7.58 -13.99 30.04
C GLY A 343 6.69 -15.16 30.46
N HIS A 344 5.58 -15.33 29.75
CA HIS A 344 4.65 -16.43 29.97
C HIS A 344 4.26 -17.06 28.64
N TRP A 345 3.93 -18.36 28.70
CA TRP A 345 3.41 -19.10 27.57
C TRP A 345 1.91 -18.83 27.37
N TYR A 346 1.56 -18.39 26.17
CA TYR A 346 0.19 -18.16 25.74
C TYR A 346 -0.18 -19.12 24.62
N ASN A 347 -1.31 -19.81 24.76
CA ASN A 347 -1.87 -20.65 23.70
C ASN A 347 -2.46 -19.79 22.58
N LEU A 348 -2.64 -20.38 21.39
CA LEU A 348 -3.25 -19.72 20.22
C LEU A 348 -4.55 -18.96 20.53
N SER A 349 -5.48 -19.54 21.29
CA SER A 349 -6.75 -18.91 21.65
C SER A 349 -6.58 -17.69 22.55
N GLN A 350 -5.59 -17.70 23.44
CA GLN A 350 -5.26 -16.55 24.28
C GLN A 350 -4.65 -15.43 23.43
N VAL A 351 -3.73 -15.77 22.52
CA VAL A 351 -3.12 -14.82 21.59
C VAL A 351 -4.17 -14.19 20.67
N GLU A 352 -5.14 -14.96 20.16
CA GLU A 352 -6.26 -14.43 19.38
C GLU A 352 -7.08 -13.41 20.18
N ARG A 353 -7.34 -13.69 21.47
CA ARG A 353 -8.03 -12.76 22.37
C ARG A 353 -7.21 -11.47 22.59
N LEU A 354 -5.90 -11.59 22.82
CA LEU A 354 -5.00 -10.43 22.95
C LEU A 354 -4.99 -9.58 21.67
N LEU A 355 -4.98 -10.22 20.50
CA LEU A 355 -5.05 -9.55 19.19
C LEU A 355 -6.38 -8.81 19.02
N HIS A 356 -7.50 -9.43 19.38
CA HIS A 356 -8.82 -8.82 19.29
C HIS A 356 -8.95 -7.61 20.24
N ASN A 357 -8.43 -7.72 21.46
CA ASN A 357 -8.46 -6.66 22.47
C ASN A 357 -7.45 -5.53 22.22
N ARG A 358 -6.58 -5.66 21.21
CA ARG A 358 -5.48 -4.73 20.92
C ARG A 358 -4.48 -4.61 22.07
N GLU A 359 -4.23 -5.72 22.76
CA GLU A 359 -3.27 -5.81 23.87
C GLU A 359 -1.86 -6.23 23.39
N LEU A 360 -1.70 -6.61 22.12
CA LEU A 360 -0.40 -6.90 21.50
C LEU A 360 0.21 -5.64 20.88
N THR A 361 1.54 -5.55 20.85
CA THR A 361 2.21 -4.50 20.08
C THR A 361 1.81 -4.56 18.60
N PRO A 362 1.72 -3.41 17.91
CA PRO A 362 1.40 -3.38 16.48
C PRO A 362 2.39 -4.13 15.59
N MET A 363 3.62 -4.35 16.08
CA MET A 363 4.65 -5.16 15.41
C MET A 363 4.38 -6.65 15.57
N LEU A 364 4.14 -7.12 16.80
CA LEU A 364 3.80 -8.52 17.06
C LEU A 364 2.50 -8.95 16.37
N ALA A 365 1.52 -8.05 16.33
CA ALA A 365 0.29 -8.27 15.58
C ALA A 365 0.55 -8.46 14.07
N SER A 366 1.50 -7.74 13.46
CA SER A 366 1.83 -7.93 12.04
C SER A 366 2.62 -9.21 11.79
N GLU A 367 3.55 -9.55 12.67
CA GLU A 367 4.29 -10.81 12.66
C GLU A 367 3.33 -12.01 12.70
N ILE A 368 2.43 -12.08 13.70
CA ILE A 368 1.43 -13.15 13.84
C ILE A 368 0.50 -13.19 12.64
N HIS A 369 0.02 -12.04 12.17
CA HIS A 369 -0.87 -11.98 11.01
C HIS A 369 -0.19 -12.51 9.74
N ARG A 370 1.08 -12.16 9.51
CA ARG A 370 1.86 -12.65 8.36
C ARG A 370 2.10 -14.15 8.46
N LEU A 371 2.52 -14.63 9.63
CA LEU A 371 2.73 -16.05 9.93
C LEU A 371 1.46 -16.86 9.59
N HIS A 372 0.35 -16.49 10.21
CA HIS A 372 -0.94 -17.14 10.00
C HIS A 372 -1.37 -17.11 8.53
N THR A 373 -1.31 -15.95 7.88
CA THR A 373 -1.78 -15.76 6.50
C THR A 373 -0.98 -16.60 5.51
N ILE A 374 0.35 -16.63 5.64
CA ILE A 374 1.23 -17.39 4.75
C ILE A 374 1.05 -18.89 4.98
N THR A 375 1.06 -19.34 6.25
CA THR A 375 0.87 -20.75 6.59
C THR A 375 -0.47 -21.28 6.07
N MET A 376 -1.56 -20.52 6.28
CA MET A 376 -2.89 -20.93 5.81
C MET A 376 -3.00 -20.95 4.28
N ALA A 377 -2.34 -20.00 3.60
CA ALA A 377 -2.28 -20.00 2.14
C ALA A 377 -1.49 -21.20 1.61
N TRP A 378 -0.31 -21.47 2.17
CA TRP A 378 0.54 -22.60 1.80
C TRP A 378 -0.13 -23.96 2.03
N LYS A 379 -0.83 -24.15 3.16
CA LYS A 379 -1.56 -25.40 3.44
C LYS A 379 -2.78 -25.62 2.53
N THR A 380 -3.33 -24.56 1.92
CA THR A 380 -4.59 -24.64 1.16
C THR A 380 -4.37 -24.62 -0.36
N TYR A 381 -3.36 -23.88 -0.82
CA TYR A 381 -3.15 -23.56 -2.23
C TYR A 381 -1.73 -23.85 -2.69
N ASP A 382 -1.58 -24.11 -3.98
CA ASP A 382 -0.29 -24.14 -4.65
C ASP A 382 0.27 -22.71 -4.85
N ALA A 383 1.50 -22.65 -5.35
CA ALA A 383 2.19 -21.40 -5.65
C ALA A 383 1.48 -20.55 -6.73
N GLU A 384 0.59 -21.13 -7.53
CA GLU A 384 -0.20 -20.46 -8.55
C GLU A 384 -1.58 -19.96 -8.07
N GLY A 385 -1.93 -20.28 -6.82
CA GLY A 385 -3.20 -19.97 -6.16
C GLY A 385 -4.34 -20.94 -6.47
N ARG A 386 -4.04 -22.13 -7.00
CA ARG A 386 -5.00 -23.23 -7.18
C ARG A 386 -5.07 -24.08 -5.92
N ARG A 387 -6.21 -24.70 -5.66
CA ARG A 387 -6.42 -25.50 -4.45
C ARG A 387 -5.60 -26.79 -4.49
N LEU A 388 -4.92 -27.13 -3.38
CA LEU A 388 -4.27 -28.44 -3.22
C LEU A 388 -5.33 -29.55 -3.07
N TYR A 389 -6.40 -29.24 -2.34
CA TYR A 389 -7.50 -30.16 -2.08
C TYR A 389 -8.77 -29.74 -2.82
N LYS A 390 -9.35 -30.65 -3.61
CA LYS A 390 -10.55 -30.42 -4.43
C LYS A 390 -11.81 -30.10 -3.61
N VAL A 391 -11.80 -30.33 -2.29
CA VAL A 391 -12.94 -30.14 -1.39
C VAL A 391 -13.09 -28.65 -1.04
N LYS A 392 -13.95 -27.92 -1.76
CA LYS A 392 -14.12 -26.46 -1.68
C LYS A 392 -14.27 -25.83 -0.28
N ASN A 393 -14.80 -26.57 0.71
CA ASN A 393 -15.01 -26.06 2.08
C ASN A 393 -13.95 -26.55 3.09
N TYR A 394 -12.97 -27.33 2.66
CA TYR A 394 -11.88 -27.75 3.54
C TYR A 394 -11.01 -26.55 3.91
N HIS A 395 -10.86 -26.31 5.21
CA HIS A 395 -9.95 -25.34 5.78
C HIS A 395 -8.99 -26.11 6.70
N PRO A 396 -7.68 -26.07 6.44
CA PRO A 396 -6.71 -26.75 7.29
C PRO A 396 -6.70 -26.13 8.69
N ILE A 397 -6.42 -26.93 9.71
CA ILE A 397 -6.28 -26.43 11.08
C ILE A 397 -4.94 -25.68 11.19
N PHE A 398 -4.98 -24.46 11.73
CA PHE A 398 -3.77 -23.72 12.06
C PHE A 398 -3.11 -24.37 13.29
N ARG A 399 -1.87 -24.81 13.11
CA ARG A 399 -0.98 -25.38 14.13
C ARG A 399 0.41 -24.83 13.87
N LEU A 400 1.11 -24.50 14.94
CA LEU A 400 2.49 -23.99 14.95
C LEU A 400 3.50 -25.10 15.17
N ASP A 401 3.03 -26.29 15.57
CA ASP A 401 3.90 -27.44 15.75
C ASP A 401 4.71 -27.77 14.47
N GLY A 402 6.01 -27.95 14.65
CA GLY A 402 6.98 -28.17 13.55
C GLY A 402 7.24 -26.95 12.66
N ILE A 403 6.89 -25.72 13.08
CA ILE A 403 7.08 -24.51 12.24
C ILE A 403 8.54 -24.26 11.85
N CYS A 404 9.51 -24.71 12.64
CA CYS A 404 10.92 -24.58 12.28
C CYS A 404 11.31 -25.47 11.07
N ASP A 405 10.58 -26.55 10.81
CA ASP A 405 10.90 -27.54 9.76
C ASP A 405 10.14 -27.33 8.43
N TRP A 406 9.17 -26.41 8.38
CA TRP A 406 8.35 -26.27 7.16
C TRP A 406 9.14 -25.72 5.97
N ASP A 407 8.92 -26.25 4.77
CA ASP A 407 9.51 -25.70 3.54
C ASP A 407 8.63 -24.57 2.95
N VAL A 408 8.60 -23.42 3.63
CA VAL A 408 7.82 -22.24 3.22
C VAL A 408 8.63 -20.95 3.37
N ASP A 409 8.71 -20.17 2.30
CA ASP A 409 9.35 -18.85 2.35
C ASP A 409 8.37 -17.79 2.88
N PHE A 410 8.49 -17.45 4.18
CA PHE A 410 7.70 -16.39 4.82
C PHE A 410 8.10 -14.97 4.36
N ASN A 411 9.27 -14.81 3.73
CA ASN A 411 9.72 -13.54 3.19
C ASN A 411 9.06 -13.23 1.83
N SER A 412 8.63 -14.26 1.09
CA SER A 412 8.05 -14.10 -0.23
C SER A 412 6.72 -13.34 -0.23
N PRO A 413 6.59 -12.23 -0.99
CA PRO A 413 5.31 -11.54 -1.18
C PRO A 413 4.30 -12.39 -1.97
N LYS A 414 4.77 -13.45 -2.66
CA LYS A 414 3.94 -14.35 -3.48
C LYS A 414 2.86 -15.03 -2.64
N TRP A 415 3.18 -15.51 -1.44
CA TRP A 415 2.22 -16.20 -0.57
C TRP A 415 1.13 -15.26 -0.04
N LEU A 416 1.49 -14.03 0.34
CA LEU A 416 0.51 -13.00 0.72
C LEU A 416 -0.44 -12.66 -0.43
N ASP A 417 0.09 -12.71 -1.66
CA ASP A 417 -0.71 -12.51 -2.86
C ASP A 417 -1.63 -13.69 -3.18
N VAL A 418 -1.17 -14.94 -2.99
CA VAL A 418 -1.99 -16.16 -3.11
C VAL A 418 -3.12 -16.16 -2.08
N ALA A 419 -2.84 -15.79 -0.83
CA ALA A 419 -3.84 -15.66 0.23
C ALA A 419 -5.01 -14.73 -0.18
N ARG A 420 -4.70 -13.70 -0.98
CA ARG A 420 -5.68 -12.73 -1.48
C ARG A 420 -6.39 -13.19 -2.75
N LEU A 421 -5.61 -13.65 -3.73
CA LEU A 421 -6.06 -14.02 -5.08
C LEU A 421 -5.83 -15.52 -5.27
N ASN A 422 -6.85 -16.29 -4.92
CA ASN A 422 -6.89 -17.73 -5.08
C ASN A 422 -8.13 -18.17 -5.88
N GLU A 423 -8.16 -19.44 -6.23
CA GLU A 423 -9.23 -20.10 -6.98
C GLU A 423 -10.61 -19.94 -6.36
N ASP A 424 -10.70 -19.83 -5.03
CA ASP A 424 -11.96 -19.65 -4.32
C ASP A 424 -12.55 -18.23 -4.51
N LYS A 425 -11.77 -17.27 -5.05
CA LYS A 425 -12.28 -15.93 -5.36
C LYS A 425 -12.99 -15.88 -6.72
N ARG A 426 -14.12 -15.16 -6.74
CA ARG A 426 -14.85 -14.86 -7.99
C ARG A 426 -13.94 -14.23 -9.04
N PHE A 427 -14.10 -14.68 -10.28
CA PHE A 427 -13.32 -14.23 -11.45
C PHE A 427 -11.81 -14.40 -11.27
N PHE A 428 -11.34 -15.45 -10.57
CA PHE A 428 -9.92 -15.72 -10.34
C PHE A 428 -9.08 -15.61 -11.61
N ARG A 429 -9.48 -16.27 -12.71
CA ARG A 429 -8.75 -16.24 -13.99
C ARG A 429 -8.62 -14.82 -14.56
N LEU A 430 -9.71 -14.06 -14.57
CA LEU A 430 -9.72 -12.68 -15.08
C LEU A 430 -8.88 -11.77 -14.19
N ARG A 431 -9.01 -11.88 -12.86
CA ARG A 431 -8.19 -11.12 -11.90
C ARG A 431 -6.71 -11.47 -11.99
N LYS A 432 -6.37 -12.74 -12.26
CA LYS A 432 -5.00 -13.20 -12.47
C LYS A 432 -4.42 -12.63 -13.77
N LEU A 433 -5.19 -12.60 -14.86
CA LEU A 433 -4.78 -11.95 -16.11
C LEU A 433 -4.57 -10.45 -15.92
N TRP A 434 -5.55 -9.76 -15.33
CA TRP A 434 -5.45 -8.34 -15.00
C TRP A 434 -4.21 -8.08 -14.14
N ARG A 435 -3.98 -8.90 -13.11
CA ARG A 435 -2.76 -8.80 -12.31
C ARG A 435 -1.52 -8.98 -13.16
N SER A 436 -1.41 -9.99 -14.01
CA SER A 436 -0.25 -10.19 -14.90
C SER A 436 0.06 -8.99 -15.78
N ILE A 437 -0.95 -8.22 -16.19
CA ILE A 437 -0.75 -6.97 -16.95
C ILE A 437 -0.13 -5.88 -16.05
N TYR A 438 -0.56 -5.80 -14.79
CA TYR A 438 -0.05 -4.83 -13.82
C TYR A 438 1.23 -5.27 -13.08
N THR A 439 1.52 -6.57 -12.99
CA THR A 439 2.76 -7.17 -12.46
C THR A 439 3.50 -7.88 -13.58
N VAL A 440 4.43 -7.17 -14.22
CA VAL A 440 5.47 -7.82 -15.04
C VAL A 440 6.54 -8.31 -14.09
N LYS A 441 6.96 -9.57 -14.27
CA LYS A 441 7.97 -10.27 -13.45
C LYS A 441 9.23 -9.45 -13.26
#